data_AF-A0A937ZXU7-F1
#
_entry.id   AF-A0A937ZXU7-F1
#
_cell.length_a   1.000
_cell.length_b   1.000
_cell.length_c   1.000
_cell.angle_alpha   90.00
_cell.angle_beta   90.00
_cell.angle_gamma   90.00
#
_symmetry.space_group_name_H-M   'P 1'
#
loop_
_entity.id
_entity.type
_entity.pdbx_description
1 polymer ?
#
loop_
_entity_poly.entity_id
_entity_poly.type
_entity_poly.pdbx_seq_one_letter_code
_entity_poly.pdbx_strand_id
1 'polypeptide(L)' 'MDFSLSPEVEDLRRRVAAFVAEYVIPLEEDRANWDAHENIALPVLDGLREKAKAAGLWAPQMPQRFGGL' A
#
# COMPACT_ATOMS: atom_id res chain seq x y z
N MET A 1 27.69 -2.36 -15.43
CA MET A 1 26.33 -2.87 -15.15
C MET A 1 25.51 -1.67 -14.69
N ASP A 2 24.35 -1.46 -15.28
CA ASP A 2 23.45 -0.36 -14.93
C ASP A 2 22.35 -0.89 -13.99
N PHE A 3 22.12 -0.19 -12.88
CA PHE A 3 21.15 -0.51 -11.84
C PHE A 3 20.05 0.56 -11.73
N SER A 4 19.98 1.48 -12.69
CA SER A 4 18.93 2.47 -12.75
C SER A 4 17.57 1.79 -12.92
N LEU A 5 16.56 2.33 -12.23
CA LEU A 5 15.18 1.90 -12.41
C LEU A 5 14.65 2.49 -13.72
N SER A 6 13.80 1.73 -14.43
CA SER A 6 13.06 2.31 -15.55
C SER A 6 12.16 3.45 -15.04
N PRO A 7 11.81 4.44 -15.89
CA PRO A 7 10.93 5.55 -15.49
C PRO A 7 9.60 5.09 -14.88
N GLU A 8 9.05 3.98 -15.37
CA GLU A 8 7.80 3.39 -14.88
C GLU A 8 7.94 2.81 -13.46
N VAL A 9 9.03 2.09 -13.19
CA VAL A 9 9.30 1.53 -11.85
C VAL A 9 9.63 2.63 -10.85
N GLU A 10 10.34 3.68 -11.29
CA GLU A 10 10.66 4.83 -10.46
C GLU A 10 9.40 5.66 -10.13
N ASP A 11 8.44 5.75 -11.06
CA ASP A 11 7.13 6.34 -10.76
C ASP A 11 6.31 5.51 -9.76
N LEU A 12 6.24 4.19 -9.97
CA LEU A 12 5.56 3.29 -9.05
C LEU A 12 6.16 3.38 -7.64
N ARG A 13 7.50 3.39 -7.52
CA ARG A 13 8.21 3.54 -6.24
C ARG A 13 7.78 4.80 -5.50
N ARG A 14 7.71 5.94 -6.19
CA ARG A 14 7.28 7.22 -5.58
C ARG A 14 5.83 7.17 -5.11
N ARG A 15 4.93 6.62 -5.92
CA ARG A 15 3.50 6.50 -5.57
C ARG A 15 3.28 5.59 -4.36
N VAL A 16 3.98 4.46 -4.31
CA VAL A 16 3.93 3.55 -3.15
C VAL A 16 4.48 4.23 -1.90
N ALA A 17 5.62 4.91 -1.99
CA ALA A 17 6.21 5.62 -0.85
C ALA A 17 5.28 6.72 -0.31
N ALA A 18 4.66 7.50 -1.20
CA ALA A 18 3.70 8.52 -0.82
C ALA A 18 2.46 7.91 -0.14
N PHE A 19 1.90 6.83 -0.71
CA PHE A 19 0.75 6.14 -0.13
C PHE A 19 1.04 5.60 1.28
N VAL A 20 2.21 5.00 1.49
CA VAL A 20 2.63 4.48 2.79
C VAL A 20 2.75 5.61 3.82
N ALA A 21 3.43 6.70 3.45
CA ALA A 21 3.62 7.84 4.35
C ALA A 21 2.30 8.54 4.72
N GLU A 22 1.38 8.65 3.76
CA GLU A 22 0.12 9.39 3.94
C GLU A 22 -0.96 8.55 4.64
N TYR A 23 -1.04 7.25 4.36
CA TYR A 23 -2.17 6.42 4.79
C TYR A 23 -1.82 5.25 5.70
N VAL A 24 -0.60 4.72 5.65
CA VAL A 24 -0.23 3.51 6.41
C VAL A 24 0.42 3.89 7.73
N ILE A 25 1.50 4.68 7.68
CA ILE A 25 2.28 5.07 8.87
C ILE A 25 1.40 5.74 9.94
N PRO A 26 0.49 6.69 9.62
CA PRO A 26 -0.37 7.30 10.64
C PRO A 26 -1.29 6.30 11.34
N LEU A 27 -1.69 5.21 10.67
CA LEU A 27 -2.50 4.16 11.29
C LEU A 27 -1.68 3.27 12.22
N GLU A 28 -0.41 3.03 11.89
CA GLU A 28 0.53 2.28 12.72
C GLU A 28 0.91 3.04 13.99
N GLU A 29 1.03 4.37 13.93
CA GLU A 29 1.40 5.22 15.07
C GLU A 29 0.34 5.25 16.19
N ASP A 30 -0.94 5.06 15.85
CA ASP A 30 -2.03 5.02 16.83
C ASP A 30 -2.41 3.59 17.23
N ARG A 31 -2.08 3.22 18.46
CA ARG A 31 -2.41 1.91 19.05
C ARG A 31 -3.91 1.62 19.10
N ALA A 32 -4.78 2.62 18.99
CA ALA A 32 -6.23 2.40 18.89
C ALA A 32 -6.62 1.65 17.61
N ASN A 33 -5.77 1.67 16.57
CA ASN A 33 -5.98 0.94 15.33
C ASN A 33 -5.54 -0.53 15.41
N TRP A 34 -4.95 -0.97 16.53
CA TRP A 34 -4.32 -2.28 16.62
C TRP A 34 -5.29 -3.33 17.16
N ASP A 35 -5.15 -4.58 16.71
CA ASP A 35 -5.81 -5.73 17.31
C ASP A 35 -4.99 -6.36 18.45
N ALA A 36 -5.50 -7.46 19.01
CA ALA A 36 -4.84 -8.18 20.11
C ALA A 36 -3.49 -8.82 19.71
N HIS A 37 -3.16 -8.84 18.42
CA HIS A 37 -1.95 -9.43 17.86
C HIS A 37 -0.97 -8.37 17.36
N GLU A 38 -1.17 -7.10 17.72
CA GLU A 38 -0.33 -5.98 17.33
C GLU A 38 -0.31 -5.71 15.82
N ASN A 39 -1.35 -6.16 15.10
CA ASN A 39 -1.57 -5.80 13.70
C ASN A 39 -2.59 -4.67 13.60
N ILE A 40 -2.60 -3.95 12.48
CA ILE A 40 -3.74 -3.08 12.14
C ILE A 40 -5.00 -3.94 12.12
N ALA A 41 -5.97 -3.59 12.97
CA ALA A 41 -7.22 -4.31 13.11
C ALA A 41 -7.96 -4.39 11.77
N LEU A 42 -8.55 -5.55 11.48
CA LEU A 42 -9.20 -5.83 10.20
C LEU A 42 -10.18 -4.73 9.72
N PRO A 43 -11.06 -4.16 10.58
CA PRO A 43 -11.97 -3.10 10.13
C PRO A 43 -11.26 -1.83 9.64
N VAL A 44 -10.14 -1.47 10.27
CA VAL A 44 -9.29 -0.34 9.86
C VAL A 44 -8.56 -0.68 8.55
N LEU A 45 -8.01 -1.89 8.50
CA LEU A 45 -7.27 -2.40 7.35
C LEU A 45 -8.14 -2.45 6.09
N ASP A 46 -9.42 -2.81 6.20
CA ASP A 46 -10.33 -2.87 5.04
C ASP A 46 -10.50 -1.49 4.38
N GLY A 47 -10.59 -0.42 5.16
CA GLY A 47 -10.58 0.95 4.64
C GLY A 47 -9.29 1.30 3.90
N LEU A 48 -8.14 0.86 4.42
CA LEU A 48 -6.84 1.06 3.78
C LEU A 48 -6.73 0.26 2.46
N ARG A 49 -7.28 -0.96 2.40
CA ARG A 49 -7.31 -1.80 1.20
C ARG A 49 -8.12 -1.15 0.08
N GLU A 50 -9.27 -0.56 0.39
CA GLU A 50 -10.08 0.16 -0.60
C GLU A 50 -9.35 1.41 -1.13
N LYS A 51 -8.63 2.13 -0.27
CA LYS A 51 -7.76 3.23 -0.72
C LYS A 51 -6.66 2.74 -1.66
N ALA A 52 -6.00 1.63 -1.34
CA ALA A 52 -4.95 1.05 -2.19
C ALA A 52 -5.49 0.61 -3.56
N LYS A 53 -6.69 -0.01 -3.61
CA LYS A 53 -7.38 -0.35 -4.86
C LYS A 53 -7.70 0.88 -5.69
N ALA A 54 -8.27 1.92 -5.07
CA ALA A 54 -8.60 3.18 -5.75
C ALA A 54 -7.35 3.90 -6.29
N ALA A 55 -6.21 3.79 -5.58
CA ALA A 55 -4.93 4.33 -6.02
C ALA A 55 -4.23 3.48 -7.11
N GLY A 56 -4.79 2.33 -7.47
CA GLY A 56 -4.17 1.36 -8.38
C GLY A 56 -2.87 0.77 -7.83
N LEU A 57 -2.75 0.63 -6.51
CA LEU A 57 -1.56 0.08 -5.83
C LEU A 57 -1.84 -1.29 -5.19
N TRP A 58 -2.97 -1.90 -5.55
CA TRP A 58 -3.43 -3.15 -4.96
C TRP A 58 -2.80 -4.36 -5.65
N ALA A 59 -2.33 -5.32 -4.83
CA ALA A 59 -1.86 -6.63 -5.27
C ALA A 59 -0.92 -6.58 -6.51
N PRO A 60 0.27 -5.95 -6.40
CA PRO A 60 1.24 -5.82 -7.52
C PRO A 60 1.73 -7.16 -8.09
N GLN A 61 1.57 -8.25 -7.34
CA GLN A 61 1.88 -9.60 -7.78
C GLN A 61 0.78 -10.26 -8.64
N MET A 62 -0.41 -9.65 -8.72
CA MET A 62 -1.58 -10.23 -9.37
C MET A 62 -1.82 -9.57 -10.74
N PRO A 63 -2.04 -10.33 -11.82
CA PRO A 63 -2.37 -9.73 -13.11
C PRO A 63 -3.61 -8.82 -13.06
N GLN A 64 -3.60 -7.73 -13.83
CA GLN A 64 -4.71 -6.78 -13.95
C GLN A 64 -6.07 -7.42 -14.28
N ARG A 65 -6.08 -8.48 -15.11
CA ARG A 65 -7.30 -9.23 -15.45
C ARG A 65 -8.00 -9.87 -14.24
N PHE A 66 -7.28 -10.01 -13.12
CA PHE A 66 -7.78 -10.51 -11.85
C PHE A 66 -7.89 -9.40 -10.79
N GLY A 67 -7.71 -8.13 -11.18
CA GLY A 67 -7.87 -6.96 -10.31
C GLY A 67 -6.63 -6.56 -9.51
N GLY A 68 -5.43 -7.02 -9.89
CA GLY A 68 -4.17 -6.46 -9.38
C GLY A 68 -3.67 -5.27 -10.21
N LEU A 69 -2.51 -4.74 -9.82
CA LEU A 69 -1.77 -3.71 -10.57
C LEU A 69 -1.05 -4.30 -11.80
#